data_AF-A0A1J5PJI2-F1
#
_entry.id   AF-A0A1J5PJI2-F1
#
_cell.length_a   1.000
_cell.length_b   1.000
_cell.length_c   1.000
_cell.angle_alpha   90.00
_cell.angle_beta   90.00
_cell.angle_gamma   90.00
#
_symmetry.space_group_name_H-M   'P 1'
#
loop_
_entity.id
_entity.type
_entity.pdbx_description
1 polymer ?
#
loop_
_entity_poly.entity_id
_entity_poly.type
_entity_poly.pdbx_seq_one_letter_code
_entity_poly.pdbx_strand_id
1 'polypeptide(L)'
;MNRLISPGAAEPREDLVTEGSLRIRRDCNTNVRRRVPFRSVHFVIMGCGRVGSALAHSLEDAGHTVAIIDQNKEAFRRLGAHFKGRTITGVGFDRDTLLEASIEGAHAFAAVSNGDNSNIIAARVVRETFGVENVVARIYDPGRAEIYERLGIPTVATVRWTADRVLRRLLPGGSQTEFRDASGSVRLVEMHVDPSWVGQRAFSVEERTSARLAYLTRLGSGFLPDEKTIIQEGDLIHVLLAEADLEQVEDVLAVPPEAHK
;
A
#
# COMPACT_ATOMS: atom_id res chain seq x y z
N MET A 1 -3.73 79.10 24.08
CA MET A 1 -5.02 79.20 23.37
C MET A 1 -5.53 77.78 23.15
N ASN A 2 -6.43 77.27 24.02
CA ASN A 2 -7.87 77.18 23.77
C ASN A 2 -8.21 76.54 22.41
N ARG A 3 -9.01 75.47 22.25
CA ARG A 3 -9.87 74.72 23.18
C ARG A 3 -10.48 73.52 22.42
N LEU A 4 -10.62 72.38 23.13
CA LEU A 4 -11.77 71.44 23.20
C LEU A 4 -12.14 70.67 21.92
N ILE A 5 -12.56 69.39 21.95
CA ILE A 5 -13.59 68.78 22.80
C ILE A 5 -13.29 67.27 23.01
N SER A 6 -13.19 66.82 24.26
CA SER A 6 -13.61 65.48 24.74
C SER A 6 -15.11 65.60 25.16
N PRO A 7 -15.94 64.55 25.42
CA PRO A 7 -15.65 63.50 26.43
C PRO A 7 -16.41 62.16 26.27
N GLY A 8 -16.23 61.25 27.24
CA GLY A 8 -17.10 60.10 27.49
C GLY A 8 -16.33 58.86 27.93
N ALA A 9 -15.64 58.84 29.07
CA ALA A 9 -16.16 58.68 30.44
C ALA A 9 -16.80 57.31 30.69
N ALA A 10 -16.12 56.46 31.48
CA ALA A 10 -16.64 55.78 32.68
C ALA A 10 -15.82 54.51 33.03
N GLU A 11 -14.93 54.67 34.01
CA GLU A 11 -14.51 53.70 35.05
C GLU A 11 -15.72 53.14 35.86
N PRO A 12 -15.60 52.27 36.91
CA PRO A 12 -14.51 51.40 37.42
C PRO A 12 -14.97 50.01 37.99
N ARG A 13 -14.03 49.31 38.66
CA ARG A 13 -14.15 48.25 39.73
C ARG A 13 -14.36 46.81 39.26
N GLU A 14 -13.33 45.97 39.25
CA GLU A 14 -12.80 45.17 40.38
C GLU A 14 -13.89 44.41 41.15
N ASP A 15 -13.88 43.08 41.02
CA ASP A 15 -13.87 42.17 42.17
C ASP A 15 -13.35 40.78 41.77
N LEU A 16 -12.50 40.26 42.64
CA LEU A 16 -11.87 38.95 42.60
C LEU A 16 -12.90 37.81 42.75
N VAL A 17 -12.54 36.60 42.30
CA VAL A 17 -12.44 35.39 43.14
C VAL A 17 -12.23 34.16 42.23
N THR A 18 -11.29 33.34 42.70
CA THR A 18 -10.85 31.99 42.30
C THR A 18 -11.93 31.02 41.82
N GLU A 19 -11.61 30.22 40.79
CA GLU A 19 -11.58 28.75 40.86
C GLU A 19 -11.20 28.10 39.52
N GLY A 20 -10.57 26.93 39.61
CA GLY A 20 -9.93 26.24 38.50
C GLY A 20 -10.87 25.84 37.37
N SER A 21 -10.45 26.14 36.14
CA SER A 21 -10.79 25.31 34.99
C SER A 21 -9.64 25.40 33.99
N LEU A 22 -8.85 24.33 33.93
CA LEU A 22 -7.87 24.12 32.87
C LEU A 22 -8.66 23.85 31.57
N ARG A 23 -9.16 24.90 30.92
CA ARG A 23 -9.71 24.82 29.57
C ARG A 23 -8.52 24.67 28.62
N ILE A 24 -8.21 23.43 28.23
CA ILE A 24 -7.33 23.15 27.10
C ILE A 24 -8.01 23.77 25.86
N ARG A 25 -7.55 24.95 25.46
CA ARG A 25 -7.91 25.56 24.20
C ARG A 25 -7.40 24.65 23.08
N ARG A 26 -8.34 24.19 22.25
CA ARG A 26 -8.05 23.60 20.94
C ARG A 26 -7.49 24.68 20.04
N ASP A 27 -6.17 24.83 20.04
CA ASP A 27 -5.44 25.46 18.95
C ASP A 27 -4.47 24.42 18.39
N CYS A 28 -5.01 23.41 17.70
CA CYS A 28 -4.22 22.55 16.83
C CYS A 28 -3.92 23.37 15.57
N ASN A 29 -2.89 24.20 15.66
CA ASN A 29 -2.31 24.90 14.54
C ASN A 29 -1.71 23.86 13.58
N THR A 30 -2.51 23.47 12.59
CA THR A 30 -2.13 22.62 11.46
C THR A 30 -1.07 23.33 10.63
N ASN A 31 0.20 22.98 10.80
CA ASN A 31 1.20 23.17 9.76
C ASN A 31 2.47 22.34 9.96
N VAL A 32 2.43 21.08 9.54
CA VAL A 32 3.63 20.38 9.05
C VAL A 32 3.25 19.52 7.83
N ARG A 33 2.93 20.16 6.70
CA ARG A 33 3.12 19.51 5.39
C ARG A 33 4.45 19.99 4.82
N ARG A 34 5.54 19.31 5.19
CA ARG A 34 6.77 19.39 4.39
C ARG A 34 6.50 18.70 3.06
N ARG A 35 6.13 19.48 2.05
CA ARG A 35 6.03 19.03 0.66
C ARG A 35 7.47 18.74 0.21
N VAL A 36 7.85 17.46 0.17
CA VAL A 36 9.05 17.04 -0.55
C VAL A 36 8.93 17.55 -2.00
N PRO A 37 9.97 18.18 -2.57
CA PRO A 37 9.91 18.69 -3.94
C PRO A 37 9.66 17.52 -4.88
N PHE A 38 8.47 17.46 -5.47
CA PHE A 38 8.06 16.37 -6.34
C PHE A 38 8.77 16.55 -7.69
N ARG A 39 9.83 15.77 -7.92
CA ARG A 39 10.46 15.71 -9.25
C ARG A 39 9.52 14.94 -10.18
N SER A 40 9.14 15.56 -11.29
CA SER A 40 8.49 14.83 -12.38
C SER A 40 9.45 13.73 -12.86
N VAL A 41 8.97 12.49 -12.89
CA VAL A 41 9.71 11.31 -13.34
C VAL A 41 8.96 10.64 -14.50
N HIS A 42 9.67 9.81 -15.27
CA HIS A 42 9.13 9.19 -16.46
C HIS A 42 8.71 7.73 -16.22
N PHE A 43 7.52 7.36 -16.69
CA PHE A 43 6.98 6.01 -16.59
C PHE A 43 6.69 5.45 -17.97
N VAL A 44 6.97 4.16 -18.16
CA VAL A 44 6.61 3.41 -19.35
C VAL A 44 5.62 2.31 -18.97
N ILE A 45 4.49 2.24 -19.67
CA ILE A 45 3.43 1.26 -19.44
C ILE A 45 3.27 0.42 -20.70
N MET A 46 3.28 -0.91 -20.57
CA MET A 46 2.94 -1.84 -21.63
C MET A 46 1.53 -2.41 -21.40
N GLY A 47 0.65 -2.17 -22.36
CA GLY A 47 -0.75 -2.61 -22.40
C GLY A 47 -1.73 -1.49 -22.07
N CYS A 48 -2.42 -0.95 -23.07
CA CYS A 48 -3.49 0.04 -22.97
C CYS A 48 -4.88 -0.62 -22.76
N GLY A 49 -4.93 -1.60 -21.87
CA GLY A 49 -6.19 -2.17 -21.38
C GLY A 49 -6.83 -1.29 -20.31
N ARG A 50 -7.86 -1.81 -19.61
CA ARG A 50 -8.53 -1.11 -18.50
C ARG A 50 -7.56 -0.64 -17.41
N VAL A 51 -6.62 -1.51 -17.04
CA VAL A 51 -5.64 -1.22 -15.99
C VAL A 51 -4.59 -0.22 -16.47
N GLY A 52 -4.02 -0.43 -17.66
CA GLY A 52 -3.00 0.48 -18.18
C GLY A 52 -3.50 1.89 -18.46
N SER A 53 -4.73 2.04 -18.98
CA SER A 53 -5.32 3.38 -19.17
C SER A 53 -5.58 4.10 -17.84
N ALA A 54 -6.08 3.37 -16.82
CA ALA A 54 -6.30 3.94 -15.49
C ALA A 54 -4.99 4.32 -14.78
N LEU A 55 -3.95 3.49 -14.93
CA LEU A 55 -2.62 3.77 -14.41
C LEU A 55 -2.00 5.00 -15.10
N ALA A 56 -2.13 5.10 -16.42
CA ALA A 56 -1.62 6.22 -17.20
C ALA A 56 -2.23 7.56 -16.75
N HIS A 57 -3.55 7.61 -16.56
CA HIS A 57 -4.23 8.81 -16.03
C HIS A 57 -3.80 9.15 -14.61
N SER A 58 -3.75 8.17 -13.71
CA SER A 58 -3.32 8.41 -12.32
C SER A 58 -1.92 9.01 -12.24
N LEU A 59 -1.00 8.56 -13.09
CA LEU A 59 0.37 9.08 -13.14
C LEU A 59 0.44 10.47 -13.78
N GLU A 60 -0.35 10.73 -14.82
CA GLU A 60 -0.46 12.05 -15.43
C GLU A 60 -1.05 13.09 -14.46
N ASP A 61 -2.12 12.72 -13.74
CA ASP A 61 -2.76 13.55 -12.72
C ASP A 61 -1.81 13.86 -11.54
N ALA A 62 -0.90 12.92 -11.23
CA ALA A 62 0.18 13.11 -10.26
C ALA A 62 1.31 14.01 -10.77
N GLY A 63 1.26 14.47 -12.04
CA GLY A 63 2.24 15.37 -12.64
C GLY A 63 3.48 14.65 -13.21
N HIS A 64 3.37 13.37 -13.55
CA HIS A 64 4.44 12.59 -14.15
C HIS A 64 4.29 12.46 -15.67
N THR A 65 5.39 12.14 -16.36
CA THR A 65 5.36 11.88 -17.80
C THR A 65 5.17 10.39 -18.06
N VAL A 66 4.23 10.05 -18.95
CA VAL A 66 3.87 8.65 -19.23
C VAL A 66 4.03 8.35 -20.71
N ALA A 67 4.63 7.21 -21.03
CA ALA A 67 4.55 6.58 -22.35
C ALA A 67 3.79 5.26 -22.22
N ILE A 68 2.87 4.98 -23.13
CA ILE A 68 2.06 3.76 -23.14
C ILE A 68 2.20 3.04 -24.48
N ILE A 69 2.54 1.76 -24.41
CA ILE A 69 2.77 0.87 -25.54
C ILE A 69 1.62 -0.12 -25.63
N ASP A 70 1.01 -0.27 -26.80
CA ASP A 70 0.05 -1.35 -27.08
C ASP A 70 0.18 -1.81 -28.55
N GLN A 71 -0.09 -3.08 -28.82
CA GLN A 71 -0.09 -3.60 -30.19
C GLN A 71 -1.34 -3.16 -30.95
N ASN A 72 -2.47 -3.02 -30.25
CA ASN A 72 -3.72 -2.58 -30.83
C ASN A 72 -3.87 -1.06 -30.71
N LYS A 73 -3.74 -0.37 -31.84
CA LYS A 73 -3.93 1.08 -31.93
C LYS A 73 -5.31 1.57 -31.44
N GLU A 74 -6.34 0.73 -31.55
CA GLU A 74 -7.68 1.09 -31.05
C GLU A 74 -7.75 1.14 -29.53
N ALA A 75 -6.84 0.46 -28.82
CA ALA A 75 -6.80 0.45 -27.37
C ALA A 75 -6.57 1.86 -26.80
N PHE A 76 -5.81 2.70 -27.50
CA PHE A 76 -5.53 4.09 -27.10
C PHE A 76 -6.77 4.98 -27.06
N ARG A 77 -7.89 4.59 -27.70
CA ARG A 77 -9.16 5.33 -27.58
C ARG A 77 -9.62 5.44 -26.11
N ARG A 78 -9.20 4.51 -25.25
CA ARG A 78 -9.52 4.50 -23.81
C ARG A 78 -8.87 5.65 -23.03
N LEU A 79 -7.79 6.23 -23.55
CA LEU A 79 -7.08 7.35 -22.92
C LEU A 79 -7.80 8.69 -23.18
N GLY A 80 -8.69 8.72 -24.18
CA GLY A 80 -9.39 9.94 -24.59
C GLY A 80 -8.47 10.96 -25.27
N ALA A 81 -9.06 12.07 -25.71
CA ALA A 81 -8.35 13.12 -26.46
C ALA A 81 -7.46 14.01 -25.59
N HIS A 82 -7.57 13.92 -24.25
CA HIS A 82 -6.90 14.81 -23.31
C HIS A 82 -5.61 14.22 -22.73
N PHE A 83 -5.29 12.96 -23.03
CA PHE A 83 -4.06 12.32 -22.59
C PHE A 83 -2.85 13.00 -23.25
N LYS A 84 -1.95 13.55 -22.44
CA LYS A 84 -0.73 14.25 -22.90
C LYS A 84 0.49 13.34 -22.99
N GLY A 85 0.37 12.10 -22.50
CA GLY A 85 1.43 11.10 -22.60
C GLY A 85 1.64 10.60 -24.03
N ARG A 86 2.72 9.85 -24.23
CA ARG A 86 3.06 9.28 -25.54
C ARG A 86 2.35 7.95 -25.75
N THR A 87 1.73 7.76 -26.90
CA THR A 87 1.12 6.48 -27.31
C THR A 87 1.95 5.85 -28.41
N ILE A 88 2.41 4.62 -28.20
CA ILE A 88 3.33 3.94 -29.12
C ILE A 88 2.70 2.62 -29.54
N THR A 89 2.53 2.43 -30.84
CA THR A 89 1.95 1.19 -31.38
C THR A 89 3.07 0.21 -31.67
N GLY A 90 3.14 -0.90 -30.94
CA GLY A 90 4.23 -1.85 -31.10
C GLY A 90 4.20 -2.99 -30.09
N VAL A 91 5.24 -3.83 -30.15
CA VAL A 91 5.38 -4.99 -29.27
C VAL A 91 6.16 -4.58 -28.02
N GLY A 92 5.56 -4.70 -26.84
CA GLY A 92 6.16 -4.15 -25.60
C GLY A 92 7.42 -4.84 -25.07
N PHE A 93 7.96 -5.84 -25.78
CA PHE A 93 9.28 -6.44 -25.51
C PHE A 93 10.26 -6.24 -26.67
N ASP A 94 9.84 -5.55 -27.73
CA ASP A 94 10.71 -5.16 -28.84
C ASP A 94 11.60 -3.97 -28.43
N ARG A 95 12.88 -4.04 -28.78
CA ARG A 95 13.88 -3.06 -28.37
C ARG A 95 13.57 -1.67 -28.94
N ASP A 96 13.20 -1.59 -30.22
CA ASP A 96 12.98 -0.30 -30.89
C ASP A 96 11.72 0.38 -30.33
N THR A 97 10.68 -0.41 -30.06
CA THR A 97 9.45 0.06 -29.39
C THR A 97 9.73 0.61 -27.99
N LEU A 98 10.59 -0.05 -27.21
CA LEU A 98 10.98 0.40 -25.87
C LEU A 98 11.85 1.67 -25.91
N LEU A 99 12.73 1.79 -26.90
CA LEU A 99 13.54 3.00 -27.12
C LEU A 99 12.67 4.20 -27.53
N GLU A 100 11.67 3.99 -28.39
CA GLU A 100 10.68 5.01 -28.74
C GLU A 100 9.91 5.52 -27.50
N ALA A 101 9.66 4.61 -26.55
CA ALA A 101 9.07 4.95 -25.25
C ALA A 101 10.03 5.65 -24.28
N SER A 102 11.30 5.85 -24.65
CA SER A 102 12.39 6.38 -23.81
C SER A 102 12.58 5.59 -22.52
N ILE A 103 12.60 4.26 -22.63
CA ILE A 103 12.82 3.36 -21.49
C ILE A 103 14.14 3.62 -20.76
N GLU A 104 15.18 4.07 -21.45
CA GLU A 104 16.53 4.30 -20.89
C GLU A 104 16.55 5.35 -19.78
N GLY A 105 15.62 6.31 -19.82
CA GLY A 105 15.45 7.35 -18.78
C GLY A 105 14.23 7.12 -17.90
N ALA A 106 13.57 5.97 -18.01
CA ALA A 106 12.37 5.68 -17.25
C ALA A 106 12.71 5.36 -15.80
N HIS A 107 11.95 5.96 -14.88
CA HIS A 107 12.02 5.64 -13.47
C HIS A 107 11.42 4.25 -13.18
N ALA A 108 10.35 3.91 -13.89
CA ALA A 108 9.68 2.62 -13.73
C ALA A 108 8.99 2.14 -15.01
N PHE A 109 8.83 0.82 -15.11
CA PHE A 109 8.12 0.13 -16.18
C PHE A 109 7.01 -0.76 -15.62
N ALA A 110 5.82 -0.72 -16.22
CA ALA A 110 4.68 -1.54 -15.83
C ALA A 110 4.12 -2.33 -17.02
N ALA A 111 4.25 -3.65 -17.01
CA ALA A 111 3.61 -4.55 -17.96
C ALA A 111 2.26 -5.06 -17.44
N VAL A 112 1.18 -4.52 -17.98
CA VAL A 112 -0.21 -4.76 -17.55
C VAL A 112 -1.10 -5.25 -18.68
N SER A 113 -0.51 -5.87 -19.70
CA SER A 113 -1.25 -6.49 -20.81
C SER A 113 -1.96 -7.78 -20.37
N ASN A 114 -2.79 -8.34 -21.24
CA ASN A 114 -3.46 -9.63 -21.00
C ASN A 114 -2.55 -10.85 -21.24
N GLY A 115 -1.35 -10.66 -21.81
CA GLY A 115 -0.43 -11.75 -22.10
C GLY A 115 0.62 -11.90 -21.00
N ASP A 116 0.46 -12.89 -20.11
CA ASP A 116 1.42 -13.15 -19.03
C ASP A 116 2.84 -13.35 -19.57
N ASN A 117 3.01 -14.20 -20.59
CA ASN A 117 4.31 -14.44 -21.23
C ASN A 117 4.92 -13.13 -21.77
N SER A 118 4.11 -12.28 -22.39
CA SER A 118 4.57 -11.00 -22.94
C SER A 118 4.97 -10.03 -21.81
N ASN A 119 4.22 -10.00 -20.71
CA ASN A 119 4.53 -9.16 -19.55
C ASN A 119 5.85 -9.56 -18.89
N ILE A 120 6.08 -10.88 -18.74
CA ILE A 120 7.29 -11.44 -18.14
C ILE A 120 8.51 -11.18 -19.04
N ILE A 121 8.39 -11.45 -20.34
CA ILE A 121 9.49 -11.21 -21.29
C ILE A 121 9.84 -9.73 -21.33
N ALA A 122 8.84 -8.85 -21.41
CA ALA A 122 9.06 -7.40 -21.41
C ALA A 122 9.76 -6.93 -20.12
N ALA A 123 9.27 -7.37 -18.95
CA ALA A 123 9.88 -7.02 -17.67
C ALA A 123 11.34 -7.48 -17.58
N ARG A 124 11.65 -8.69 -18.07
CA ARG A 124 13.01 -9.22 -18.12
C ARG A 124 13.91 -8.41 -19.04
N VAL A 125 13.46 -8.13 -20.27
CA VAL A 125 14.21 -7.32 -21.25
C VAL A 125 14.50 -5.93 -20.67
N VAL A 126 13.48 -5.27 -20.12
CA VAL A 126 13.61 -3.93 -19.52
C VAL A 126 14.66 -3.91 -18.41
N ARG A 127 14.61 -4.89 -17.51
CA ARG A 127 15.56 -4.94 -16.39
C ARG A 127 16.97 -5.33 -16.82
N GLU A 128 17.12 -6.42 -17.59
CA GLU A 128 18.44 -6.97 -17.95
C GLU A 128 19.15 -6.13 -19.02
N THR A 129 18.39 -5.51 -19.94
CA THR A 129 18.96 -4.78 -21.08
C THR A 129 19.05 -3.28 -20.83
N PHE A 130 18.07 -2.69 -20.13
CA PHE A 130 17.98 -1.24 -19.94
C PHE A 130 18.22 -0.81 -18.49
N GLY A 131 18.40 -1.75 -17.56
CA GLY A 131 18.80 -1.45 -16.17
C GLY A 131 17.74 -0.72 -15.34
N VAL A 132 16.47 -0.71 -15.76
CA VAL A 132 15.39 -0.11 -14.97
C VAL A 132 15.16 -0.97 -13.72
N GLU A 133 15.28 -0.36 -12.55
CA GLU A 133 15.14 -1.07 -11.26
C GLU A 133 13.67 -1.32 -10.91
N ASN A 134 12.80 -0.33 -11.12
CA ASN A 134 11.39 -0.41 -10.76
C ASN A 134 10.56 -1.01 -11.90
N VAL A 135 10.49 -2.34 -11.94
CA VAL A 135 9.77 -3.08 -12.98
C VAL A 135 8.63 -3.87 -12.35
N VAL A 136 7.41 -3.68 -12.84
CA VAL A 136 6.22 -4.40 -12.39
C VAL A 136 5.62 -5.19 -13.56
N ALA A 137 5.46 -6.49 -13.38
CA ALA A 137 4.70 -7.33 -14.32
C ALA A 137 3.43 -7.86 -13.66
N ARG A 138 2.30 -7.71 -14.37
CA ARG A 138 1.03 -8.33 -14.00
C ARG A 138 0.99 -9.75 -14.56
N ILE A 139 0.71 -10.72 -13.68
CA ILE A 139 0.55 -12.13 -14.03
C ILE A 139 -0.83 -12.59 -13.57
N TYR A 140 -1.58 -13.23 -14.47
CA TYR A 140 -2.89 -13.81 -14.18
C TYR A 140 -2.79 -15.22 -13.59
N ASP A 141 -1.82 -16.03 -14.04
CA ASP A 141 -1.56 -17.37 -13.53
C ASP A 141 -0.73 -17.34 -12.23
N PRO A 142 -1.30 -17.68 -11.06
CA PRO A 142 -0.60 -17.61 -9.78
C PRO A 142 0.53 -18.65 -9.66
N GLY A 143 0.42 -19.83 -10.29
CA GLY A 143 1.47 -20.85 -10.26
C GLY A 143 2.71 -20.43 -11.05
N ARG A 144 2.52 -19.55 -12.04
CA ARG A 144 3.60 -18.91 -12.78
C ARG A 144 4.25 -17.78 -11.99
N ALA A 145 3.47 -16.97 -11.29
CA ALA A 145 3.99 -15.81 -10.56
C ALA A 145 5.12 -16.19 -9.58
N GLU A 146 4.97 -17.28 -8.83
CA GLU A 146 5.98 -17.75 -7.87
C GLU A 146 7.30 -18.17 -8.54
N ILE A 147 7.24 -18.82 -9.70
CA ILE A 147 8.42 -19.20 -10.47
C ILE A 147 9.15 -17.95 -10.97
N TYR A 148 8.41 -16.92 -11.40
CA TYR A 148 8.99 -15.69 -11.95
C TYR A 148 9.53 -14.73 -10.87
N GLU A 149 8.98 -14.76 -9.65
CA GLU A 149 9.57 -14.09 -8.48
C GLU A 149 10.92 -14.72 -8.10
N ARG A 150 11.04 -16.05 -8.14
CA ARG A 150 12.32 -16.76 -7.92
C ARG A 150 13.37 -16.47 -9.01
N LEU A 151 12.93 -16.04 -10.19
CA LEU A 151 13.79 -15.56 -11.28
C LEU A 151 14.14 -14.07 -11.12
N GLY A 152 13.77 -13.46 -9.99
CA GLY A 152 14.18 -12.13 -9.57
C GLY A 152 13.28 -10.99 -10.04
N ILE A 153 12.16 -11.24 -10.73
CA ILE A 153 11.29 -10.16 -11.23
C ILE A 153 10.28 -9.77 -10.13
N PRO A 154 10.19 -8.50 -9.69
CA PRO A 154 9.13 -8.07 -8.78
C PRO A 154 7.79 -8.15 -9.52
N THR A 155 6.95 -9.14 -9.19
CA THR A 155 5.64 -9.31 -9.82
C THR A 155 4.53 -8.74 -8.94
N VAL A 156 3.50 -8.14 -9.54
CA VAL A 156 2.26 -7.80 -8.84
C VAL A 156 1.17 -8.71 -9.38
N ALA A 157 1.00 -9.87 -8.75
CA ALA A 157 -0.03 -10.84 -9.08
C ALA A 157 -1.41 -10.36 -8.58
N THR A 158 -2.05 -9.46 -9.33
CA THR A 158 -3.42 -8.97 -9.03
C THR A 158 -4.49 -10.08 -8.90
N VAL A 159 -4.26 -11.28 -9.45
CA VAL A 159 -5.28 -12.37 -9.46
C VAL A 159 -5.21 -13.25 -8.21
N ARG A 160 -4.05 -13.26 -7.53
CA ARG A 160 -3.90 -13.89 -6.22
C ARG A 160 -4.75 -13.20 -5.15
N TRP A 161 -5.29 -12.01 -5.41
CA TRP A 161 -6.21 -11.36 -4.48
C TRP A 161 -7.67 -11.83 -4.63
N THR A 162 -8.14 -12.14 -5.84
CA THR A 162 -9.57 -12.43 -6.09
C THR A 162 -9.90 -13.91 -5.98
N ALA A 163 -9.09 -14.80 -6.57
CA ALA A 163 -9.30 -16.24 -6.48
C ALA A 163 -9.10 -16.70 -5.03
N ASP A 164 -8.09 -16.15 -4.38
CA ASP A 164 -7.83 -16.34 -2.96
C ASP A 164 -9.00 -15.78 -2.14
N ARG A 165 -9.55 -14.57 -2.44
CA ARG A 165 -10.79 -14.07 -1.79
C ARG A 165 -12.01 -14.99 -1.93
N VAL A 166 -12.12 -15.75 -3.01
CA VAL A 166 -13.22 -16.71 -3.23
C VAL A 166 -12.94 -18.03 -2.50
N LEU A 167 -11.70 -18.55 -2.58
CA LEU A 167 -11.25 -19.72 -1.81
C LEU A 167 -11.31 -19.47 -0.29
N ARG A 168 -11.06 -18.23 0.15
CA ARG A 168 -11.20 -17.70 1.54
C ARG A 168 -12.60 -17.82 2.12
N ARG A 169 -13.65 -17.85 1.29
CA ARG A 169 -15.03 -18.07 1.74
C ARG A 169 -15.38 -19.56 1.84
N LEU A 170 -14.54 -20.42 1.24
CA LEU A 170 -14.81 -21.84 1.06
C LEU A 170 -13.92 -22.75 1.92
N LEU A 171 -12.75 -22.27 2.38
CA LEU A 171 -11.78 -23.06 3.15
C LEU A 171 -11.56 -22.49 4.57
N PRO A 172 -11.76 -23.27 5.64
CA PRO A 172 -11.46 -22.86 7.00
C PRO A 172 -9.98 -23.03 7.32
N GLY A 173 -9.35 -21.98 7.86
CA GLY A 173 -8.03 -22.03 8.51
C GLY A 173 -6.83 -21.77 7.59
N GLY A 174 -6.09 -20.71 7.88
CA GLY A 174 -4.78 -20.40 7.29
C GLY A 174 -4.42 -18.92 7.47
N SER A 175 -3.16 -18.61 7.77
CA SER A 175 -2.72 -17.23 7.87
C SER A 175 -2.58 -16.56 6.49
N GLN A 176 -3.00 -15.30 6.36
CA GLN A 176 -2.99 -14.56 5.10
C GLN A 176 -1.82 -13.59 5.04
N THR A 177 -0.88 -13.71 4.09
CA THR A 177 0.10 -12.64 3.86
C THR A 177 -0.58 -11.41 3.23
N GLU A 178 -0.73 -10.34 4.00
CA GLU A 178 -1.32 -9.06 3.59
C GLU A 178 -0.31 -8.15 2.90
N PHE A 179 0.94 -8.23 3.33
CA PHE A 179 2.05 -7.48 2.75
C PHE A 179 3.32 -8.31 2.83
N ARG A 180 4.18 -8.18 1.83
CA ARG A 180 5.53 -8.73 1.80
C ARG A 180 6.46 -7.64 1.32
N ASP A 181 7.59 -7.48 1.99
CA ASP A 181 8.61 -6.53 1.54
C ASP A 181 9.27 -7.00 0.24
N ALA A 182 9.93 -6.10 -0.48
CA ALA A 182 10.52 -6.41 -1.80
C ALA A 182 11.63 -7.48 -1.75
N SER A 183 12.31 -7.65 -0.62
CA SER A 183 13.32 -8.70 -0.43
C SER A 183 12.71 -10.06 -0.05
N GLY A 184 11.44 -10.08 0.35
CA GLY A 184 10.73 -11.28 0.79
C GLY A 184 11.03 -11.72 2.22
N SER A 185 11.82 -10.93 2.97
CA SER A 185 12.30 -11.23 4.32
C SER A 185 11.24 -11.01 5.40
N VAL A 186 10.34 -10.06 5.20
CA VAL A 186 9.34 -9.60 6.18
C VAL A 186 7.94 -9.67 5.58
N ARG A 187 6.99 -10.14 6.38
CA ARG A 187 5.57 -10.23 6.02
C ARG A 187 4.68 -9.61 7.08
N LEU A 188 3.60 -8.98 6.63
CA LEU A 188 2.42 -8.73 7.43
C LEU A 188 1.43 -9.85 7.14
N VAL A 189 0.92 -10.50 8.17
CA VAL A 189 0.09 -11.69 8.06
C VAL A 189 -1.14 -11.57 8.95
N GLU A 190 -2.33 -11.81 8.40
CA GLU A 190 -3.56 -12.03 9.17
C GLU A 190 -3.56 -13.46 9.72
N MET A 191 -3.78 -13.63 11.02
CA MET A 191 -3.79 -14.91 11.69
C MET A 191 -5.07 -15.10 12.50
N HIS A 192 -5.57 -16.33 12.47
CA HIS A 192 -6.60 -16.77 13.39
C HIS A 192 -5.92 -17.27 14.66
N VAL A 193 -6.49 -16.90 15.81
CA VAL A 193 -6.04 -17.43 17.10
C VAL A 193 -7.00 -18.51 17.59
N ASP A 194 -6.47 -19.47 18.32
CA ASP A 194 -7.28 -20.45 19.03
C ASP A 194 -8.25 -19.72 20.00
N PRO A 195 -9.50 -20.19 20.18
CA PRO A 195 -10.47 -19.56 21.07
C PRO A 195 -9.98 -19.34 22.52
N SER A 196 -9.00 -20.08 23.00
CA SER A 196 -8.39 -19.90 24.31
C SER A 196 -7.55 -18.61 24.45
N TRP A 197 -7.23 -17.93 23.36
CA TRP A 197 -6.62 -16.60 23.38
C TRP A 197 -7.64 -15.49 23.70
N VAL A 198 -8.94 -15.77 23.61
CA VAL A 198 -9.99 -14.82 23.99
C VAL A 198 -9.84 -14.46 25.47
N GLY A 199 -9.86 -13.16 25.77
CA GLY A 199 -9.62 -12.64 27.11
C GLY A 199 -8.15 -12.34 27.43
N GLN A 200 -7.21 -12.72 26.57
CA GLN A 200 -5.80 -12.35 26.72
C GLN A 200 -5.52 -10.93 26.21
N ARG A 201 -4.47 -10.30 26.72
CA ARG A 201 -3.97 -9.03 26.17
C ARG A 201 -3.46 -9.27 24.75
N ALA A 202 -3.84 -8.42 23.80
CA ALA A 202 -3.41 -8.57 22.41
C ALA A 202 -1.87 -8.56 22.28
N PHE A 203 -1.20 -7.73 23.07
CA PHE A 203 0.27 -7.65 23.10
C PHE A 203 0.97 -8.89 23.67
N SER A 204 0.26 -9.84 24.31
CA SER A 204 0.87 -11.11 24.74
C SER A 204 1.31 -11.97 23.55
N VAL A 205 0.76 -11.71 22.36
CA VAL A 205 1.22 -12.33 21.11
C VAL A 205 2.69 -11.99 20.84
N GLU A 206 3.11 -10.74 21.05
CA GLU A 206 4.52 -10.33 20.87
C GLU A 206 5.44 -10.93 21.94
N GLU A 207 4.91 -11.21 23.13
CA GLU A 207 5.67 -11.80 24.24
C GLU A 207 5.91 -13.31 24.04
N ARG A 208 5.04 -13.96 23.25
CA ARG A 208 4.99 -15.42 23.07
C ARG A 208 5.45 -15.87 21.69
N THR A 209 5.63 -14.94 20.77
CA THR A 209 6.04 -15.20 19.39
C THR A 209 7.15 -14.22 18.99
N SER A 210 7.86 -14.49 17.90
CA SER A 210 8.80 -13.52 17.32
C SER A 210 8.10 -12.43 16.50
N ALA A 211 6.76 -12.47 16.40
CA ALA A 211 5.98 -11.55 15.61
C ALA A 211 5.67 -10.24 16.35
N ARG A 212 5.45 -9.18 15.59
CA ARG A 212 5.06 -7.85 16.06
C ARG A 212 3.59 -7.62 15.74
N LEU A 213 2.79 -7.23 16.72
CA LEU A 213 1.38 -6.93 16.53
C LEU A 213 1.23 -5.61 15.76
N ALA A 214 0.55 -5.65 14.61
CA ALA A 214 0.32 -4.48 13.78
C ALA A 214 -1.04 -3.85 14.08
N TYR A 215 -2.13 -4.61 13.89
CA TYR A 215 -3.50 -4.17 14.17
C TYR A 215 -4.41 -5.38 14.41
N LEU A 216 -5.63 -5.14 14.89
CA LEU A 216 -6.68 -6.16 14.96
C LEU A 216 -7.84 -5.74 14.08
N THR A 217 -8.56 -6.73 13.54
CA THR A 217 -9.83 -6.52 12.88
C THR A 217 -10.95 -7.13 13.72
N ARG A 218 -11.89 -6.29 14.14
CA ARG A 218 -13.09 -6.69 14.90
C ARG A 218 -14.33 -6.35 14.11
N LEU A 219 -15.22 -7.33 13.90
CA LEU A 219 -16.44 -7.16 13.11
C LEU A 219 -16.17 -6.52 11.74
N GLY A 220 -15.03 -6.86 11.11
CA GLY A 220 -14.61 -6.33 9.81
C GLY A 220 -14.03 -4.91 9.82
N SER A 221 -13.84 -4.30 10.99
CA SER A 221 -13.18 -2.99 11.13
C SER A 221 -11.82 -3.13 11.81
N GLY A 222 -10.77 -2.66 11.12
CA GLY A 222 -9.41 -2.62 11.65
C GLY A 222 -9.21 -1.49 12.67
N PHE A 223 -8.50 -1.76 13.76
CA PHE A 223 -8.08 -0.75 14.74
C PHE A 223 -6.69 -1.06 15.30
N LEU A 224 -5.98 0.00 15.71
CA LEU A 224 -4.67 -0.14 16.34
C LEU A 224 -4.86 -0.47 17.83
N PRO A 225 -4.31 -1.60 18.32
CA PRO A 225 -4.38 -1.97 19.72
C PRO A 225 -3.54 -1.04 20.60
N ASP A 226 -4.02 -0.83 21.81
CA ASP A 226 -3.26 -0.25 22.93
C ASP A 226 -2.86 -1.35 23.94
N GLU A 227 -2.05 -0.98 24.94
CA GLU A 227 -1.57 -1.93 25.96
C GLU A 227 -2.69 -2.65 26.74
N LYS A 228 -3.90 -2.09 26.76
CA LYS A 228 -5.06 -2.62 27.47
C LYS A 228 -5.98 -3.42 26.57
N THR A 229 -5.68 -3.51 25.28
CA THR A 229 -6.53 -4.17 24.30
C THR A 229 -6.57 -5.67 24.59
N ILE A 230 -7.78 -6.19 24.72
CA ILE A 230 -8.06 -7.60 24.97
C ILE A 230 -8.60 -8.23 23.68
N ILE A 231 -8.09 -9.42 23.36
CA ILE A 231 -8.55 -10.26 22.26
C ILE A 231 -9.97 -10.73 22.57
N GLN A 232 -10.88 -10.54 21.62
CA GLN A 232 -12.27 -10.97 21.70
C GLN A 232 -12.57 -12.06 20.70
N GLU A 233 -13.66 -12.78 20.94
CA GLU A 233 -14.15 -13.80 20.03
C GLU A 233 -14.44 -13.18 18.65
N GLY A 234 -13.90 -13.81 17.59
CA GLY A 234 -14.03 -13.33 16.21
C GLY A 234 -13.11 -12.19 15.83
N ASP A 235 -12.17 -11.79 16.69
CA ASP A 235 -11.06 -10.92 16.29
C ASP A 235 -10.12 -11.65 15.34
N LEU A 236 -9.61 -10.92 14.36
CA LEU A 236 -8.49 -11.33 13.52
C LEU A 236 -7.26 -10.52 13.89
N ILE A 237 -6.12 -11.20 14.07
CA ILE A 237 -4.88 -10.56 14.49
C ILE A 237 -3.98 -10.39 13.27
N HIS A 238 -3.43 -9.20 13.10
CA HIS A 238 -2.51 -8.90 12.01
C HIS A 238 -1.12 -8.68 12.58
N VAL A 239 -0.16 -9.51 12.19
CA VAL A 239 1.20 -9.52 12.75
C VAL A 239 2.27 -9.36 11.68
N LEU A 240 3.33 -8.64 12.01
CA LEU A 240 4.55 -8.52 11.22
C LEU A 240 5.57 -9.54 11.70
N LEU A 241 6.10 -10.38 10.80
CA LEU A 241 7.06 -11.43 11.13
C LEU A 241 8.10 -11.62 10.02
N ALA A 242 9.22 -12.25 10.36
CA ALA A 242 10.19 -12.70 9.38
C ALA A 242 9.68 -13.96 8.65
N GLU A 243 9.99 -14.12 7.36
CA GLU A 243 9.57 -15.28 6.54
C GLU A 243 9.78 -16.62 7.23
N ALA A 244 10.96 -16.78 7.86
CA ALA A 244 11.39 -18.02 8.50
C ALA A 244 10.56 -18.40 9.73
N ASP A 245 9.85 -17.44 10.32
CA ASP A 245 9.13 -17.61 11.59
C ASP A 245 7.64 -17.91 11.37
N LEU A 246 7.15 -17.88 10.12
CA LEU A 246 5.72 -18.00 9.81
C LEU A 246 5.07 -19.23 10.44
N GLU A 247 5.64 -20.41 10.19
CA GLU A 247 5.11 -21.69 10.66
C GLU A 247 5.11 -21.77 12.20
N GLN A 248 6.19 -21.30 12.84
CA GLN A 248 6.29 -21.25 14.30
C GLN A 248 5.22 -20.35 14.92
N VAL A 249 5.01 -19.16 14.34
CA VAL A 249 4.03 -18.20 14.86
C VAL A 249 2.60 -18.76 14.68
N GLU A 250 2.30 -19.37 13.53
CA GLU A 250 1.02 -20.05 13.31
C GLU A 250 0.77 -21.16 14.35
N ASP A 251 1.77 -22.02 14.58
CA ASP A 251 1.65 -23.12 15.54
C ASP A 251 1.38 -22.61 16.96
N VAL A 252 2.06 -21.55 17.40
CA VAL A 252 1.86 -20.97 18.74
C VAL A 252 0.46 -20.36 18.88
N LEU A 253 -0.06 -19.70 17.85
CA LEU A 253 -1.39 -19.09 17.88
C LEU A 253 -2.51 -20.11 17.70
N ALA A 254 -2.23 -21.26 17.08
CA ALA A 254 -3.17 -22.36 16.88
C ALA A 254 -3.40 -23.22 18.13
N VAL A 255 -2.62 -23.02 19.20
CA VAL A 255 -2.74 -23.75 20.47
C VAL A 255 -3.02 -22.81 21.64
N PRO A 256 -3.49 -23.33 22.78
CA PRO A 256 -3.71 -22.51 23.96
C PRO A 256 -2.46 -21.82 24.47
N PRO A 257 -2.54 -20.54 24.87
CA PRO A 257 -1.39 -19.82 25.40
C PRO A 257 -0.95 -20.50 26.70
N GLU A 258 0.29 -20.99 26.76
CA GLU A 258 0.82 -21.61 27.98
C GLU A 258 0.67 -20.67 29.18
N ALA A 259 0.07 -21.13 30.27
CA ALA A 259 -0.10 -20.30 31.45
C ALA A 259 1.28 -19.86 31.98
N HIS A 260 1.43 -18.56 32.30
CA HIS A 260 2.61 -18.11 33.04
C HIS A 260 2.69 -18.92 34.34
N LYS A 261 3.77 -19.70 34.49
CA LYS A 261 4.21 -20.16 35.81
C LYS A 261 4.74 -18.99 36.62
#